data_AF-A0A233SU39-F1
#
_entry.id   AF-A0A233SU39-F1
#
_cell.length_a   1.000
_cell.length_b   1.000
_cell.length_c   1.000
_cell.angle_alpha   90.00
_cell.angle_beta   90.00
_cell.angle_gamma   90.00
#
_symmetry.space_group_name_H-M   'P 1'
#
loop_
_entity.id
_entity.type
_entity.pdbx_description
1 polymer ?
#
loop_
_entity_poly.entity_id
_entity_poly.type
_entity_poly.pdbx_seq_one_letter_code
_entity_poly.pdbx_strand_id
1 'polypeptide(L)'
;MISKGRIGVRGRRLRAGYLSSLRARFHGRRDADGLRGLLTDVLAGSAPTDTNLPPYVLGLRAQVLRSTARLRSRTLASHRALHVRVQAESVRVVTQYTVRGEQAPAALARFGQWVAEWRSAASVCRQQAQQLADEGNQLLACYWDAAWARYRQGSDLDEKRPTGLLPGRITLDRTWNHLDDGLLSDRWYVPDTVGHDADPSAVAQALHILDHQSGRGR
;
A
#
# COMPACT_ATOMS: atom_id res chain seq x y z
N MET A 1 -15.63 -5.62 -34.59
CA MET A 1 -16.46 -5.56 -33.36
C MET A 1 -15.56 -5.39 -32.14
N ILE A 2 -15.46 -4.16 -31.63
CA ILE A 2 -14.60 -3.82 -30.49
C ILE A 2 -15.40 -4.09 -29.20
N SER A 3 -15.03 -5.14 -28.48
CA SER A 3 -15.53 -5.40 -27.13
C SER A 3 -14.99 -4.31 -26.19
N LYS A 4 -15.78 -3.26 -25.97
CA LYS A 4 -15.55 -2.29 -24.90
C LYS A 4 -15.78 -3.03 -23.58
N GLY A 5 -14.71 -3.61 -23.04
CA GLY A 5 -14.67 -4.12 -21.67
C GLY A 5 -15.03 -2.99 -20.73
N ARG A 6 -16.30 -2.94 -20.32
CA ARG A 6 -16.79 -2.03 -19.28
C ARG A 6 -15.94 -2.29 -18.04
N ILE A 7 -15.14 -1.31 -17.65
CA ILE A 7 -14.60 -1.19 -16.29
C ILE A 7 -15.78 -0.84 -15.39
N GLY A 8 -16.72 -1.76 -15.28
CA GLY A 8 -17.82 -1.76 -14.34
C GLY A 8 -17.31 -2.31 -13.03
N VAL A 9 -16.27 -1.68 -12.46
CA VAL A 9 -15.99 -1.84 -11.05
C VAL A 9 -17.08 -1.06 -10.35
N ARG A 10 -18.26 -1.68 -10.21
CA ARG A 10 -19.16 -1.36 -9.11
C ARG A 10 -18.27 -1.43 -7.88
N GLY A 11 -17.86 -0.27 -7.39
CA GLY A 11 -17.43 -0.08 -6.02
C GLY A 11 -18.59 -0.57 -5.20
N ARG A 12 -18.62 -1.89 -4.96
CA ARG A 12 -19.41 -2.51 -3.92
C ARG A 12 -18.80 -1.85 -2.70
N ARG A 13 -19.38 -0.70 -2.31
CA ARG A 13 -19.19 -0.10 -1.01
C ARG A 13 -19.24 -1.30 -0.10
N LEU A 14 -18.08 -1.71 0.40
CA LEU A 14 -18.03 -2.62 1.51
C LEU A 14 -18.99 -1.95 2.48
N ARG A 15 -20.14 -2.60 2.71
CA ARG A 15 -21.05 -2.14 3.73
C ARG A 15 -20.15 -1.99 4.94
N ALA A 16 -19.91 -0.75 5.33
CA ALA A 16 -19.17 -0.37 6.53
C ALA A 16 -20.02 -0.72 7.77
N GLY A 17 -20.56 -1.94 7.78
CA GLY A 17 -21.16 -2.55 8.94
C GLY A 17 -20.06 -3.30 9.65
N TYR A 18 -19.79 -2.91 10.89
CA TYR A 18 -18.97 -3.60 11.90
C TYR A 18 -17.52 -3.14 12.13
N LEU A 19 -17.09 -2.00 11.59
CA LEU A 19 -16.06 -1.19 12.25
C LEU A 19 -16.68 0.15 12.66
N SER A 20 -17.37 0.11 13.79
CA SER A 20 -18.07 1.28 14.31
C SER A 20 -17.16 2.07 15.24
N SER A 21 -17.10 3.39 15.04
CA SER A 21 -16.49 4.31 15.99
C SER A 21 -17.06 4.15 17.40
N LEU A 22 -18.33 3.74 17.54
CA LEU A 22 -18.94 3.41 18.83
C LEU A 22 -18.28 2.20 19.49
N ARG A 23 -17.96 1.16 18.72
CA ARG A 23 -17.27 -0.04 19.21
C ARG A 23 -15.83 0.30 19.62
N ALA A 24 -15.14 1.10 18.79
CA ALA A 24 -13.80 1.61 19.14
C ALA A 24 -13.81 2.38 20.45
N ARG A 25 -14.75 3.33 20.61
CA ARG A 25 -14.93 4.11 21.84
C ARG A 25 -15.31 3.23 23.04
N PHE A 26 -16.14 2.21 22.84
CA PHE A 26 -16.51 1.27 23.90
C PHE A 26 -15.30 0.52 24.43
N HIS A 27 -14.47 -0.06 23.54
CA HIS A 27 -13.24 -0.73 23.94
C HIS A 27 -12.25 0.24 24.59
N GLY A 28 -12.11 1.46 24.05
CA GLY A 28 -11.24 2.49 24.64
C GLY A 28 -11.63 2.82 26.08
N ARG A 29 -12.94 2.98 26.37
CA ARG A 29 -13.43 3.18 27.74
C ARG A 29 -13.21 1.97 28.63
N ARG A 30 -13.43 0.76 28.10
CA ARG A 30 -13.31 -0.50 28.85
C ARG A 30 -11.87 -0.76 29.28
N ASP A 31 -10.92 -0.47 28.40
CA ASP A 31 -9.51 -0.80 28.64
C ASP A 31 -8.78 0.32 29.42
N ALA A 32 -9.37 1.52 29.54
CA ALA A 32 -8.71 2.73 30.03
C ALA A 32 -7.93 2.58 31.35
N ASP A 33 -8.50 1.89 32.34
CA ASP A 33 -7.83 1.72 33.65
C ASP A 33 -6.56 0.86 33.56
N GLY A 34 -6.53 -0.13 32.66
CA GLY A 34 -5.35 -0.96 32.41
C GLY A 34 -4.29 -0.26 31.56
N LEU A 35 -4.60 0.91 30.97
CA LEU A 35 -3.71 1.63 30.05
C LEU A 35 -3.03 2.84 30.67
N ARG A 36 -3.22 3.08 31.97
CA ARG A 36 -2.61 4.23 32.65
C ARG A 36 -1.08 4.23 32.53
N GLY A 37 -0.43 3.10 32.82
CA GLY A 37 1.02 2.96 32.69
C GLY A 37 1.51 3.25 31.27
N LEU A 38 0.87 2.62 30.27
CA LEU A 38 1.19 2.85 28.87
C LEU A 38 1.03 4.32 28.46
N LEU A 39 -0.08 4.97 28.84
CA LEU A 39 -0.31 6.37 28.47
C LEU A 39 0.71 7.30 29.13
N THR A 40 1.07 7.06 30.40
CA THR A 40 2.14 7.80 31.09
C THR A 40 3.47 7.63 30.36
N ASP A 41 3.85 6.41 29.98
CA ASP A 41 5.10 6.13 29.27
C ASP A 41 5.14 6.80 27.90
N VAL A 42 4.02 6.75 27.15
CA VAL A 42 3.91 7.38 25.83
C VAL A 42 3.97 8.90 25.94
N LEU A 43 3.35 9.50 26.97
CA LEU A 43 3.46 10.94 27.24
C LEU A 43 4.91 11.35 27.60
N ALA A 44 5.65 10.48 28.28
CA ALA A 44 7.08 10.66 28.54
C ALA A 44 7.96 10.46 27.30
N GLY A 45 7.37 10.19 26.12
CA GLY A 45 8.06 10.02 24.85
C GLY A 45 8.46 8.59 24.51
N SER A 46 8.04 7.60 25.31
CA SER A 46 8.37 6.20 25.03
C SER A 46 7.50 5.64 23.90
N ALA A 47 8.14 5.01 22.91
CA ALA A 47 7.42 4.32 21.86
C ALA A 47 6.85 2.99 22.40
N PRO A 48 5.53 2.74 22.29
CA PRO A 48 4.95 1.51 22.78
C PRO A 48 5.35 0.34 21.86
N THR A 49 5.85 -0.73 22.45
CA THR A 49 6.11 -1.99 21.74
C THR A 49 4.79 -2.73 21.46
N ASP A 50 4.80 -3.62 20.45
CA ASP A 50 3.62 -4.39 20.07
C ASP A 50 3.06 -5.25 21.22
N THR A 51 3.90 -5.69 22.16
CA THR A 51 3.50 -6.43 23.37
C THR A 51 2.70 -5.59 24.36
N ASN A 52 2.86 -4.27 24.33
CA ASN A 52 2.21 -3.37 25.27
C ASN A 52 0.85 -2.88 24.75
N LEU A 53 0.53 -3.16 23.48
CA LEU A 53 -0.70 -2.67 22.87
C LEU A 53 -1.93 -3.51 23.29
N PRO A 54 -3.09 -2.86 23.48
CA PRO A 54 -4.34 -3.55 23.80
C PRO A 54 -4.73 -4.57 22.71
N PRO A 55 -5.41 -5.68 23.08
CA PRO A 55 -5.89 -6.68 22.12
C PRO A 55 -6.78 -6.10 21.01
N TYR A 56 -7.58 -5.07 21.32
CA TYR A 56 -8.39 -4.38 20.32
C TYR A 56 -7.54 -3.70 19.24
N VAL A 57 -6.47 -3.00 19.65
CA VAL A 57 -5.52 -2.31 18.75
C VAL A 57 -4.78 -3.34 17.88
N LEU A 58 -4.29 -4.43 18.48
CA LEU A 58 -3.64 -5.52 17.75
C LEU A 58 -4.58 -6.18 16.74
N GLY A 59 -5.84 -6.42 17.13
CA GLY A 59 -6.86 -6.98 16.25
C GLY A 59 -7.14 -6.09 15.03
N LEU A 60 -7.23 -4.78 15.23
CA LEU A 60 -7.43 -3.80 14.16
C LEU A 60 -6.23 -3.74 13.21
N ARG A 61 -5.00 -3.71 13.75
CA ARG A 61 -3.76 -3.78 12.94
C ARG A 61 -3.72 -5.04 12.08
N ALA A 62 -3.98 -6.20 12.69
CA ALA A 62 -4.00 -7.47 11.99
C ALA A 62 -5.09 -7.53 10.91
N GLN A 63 -6.25 -6.89 11.14
CA GLN A 63 -7.32 -6.79 10.15
C GLN A 63 -6.91 -5.93 8.95
N VAL A 64 -6.29 -4.77 9.18
CA VAL A 64 -5.80 -3.91 8.09
C VAL A 64 -4.72 -4.63 7.30
N LEU A 65 -3.74 -5.26 7.98
CA LEU A 65 -2.68 -6.05 7.34
C LEU A 65 -3.24 -7.16 6.44
N ARG A 66 -4.23 -7.92 6.91
CA ARG A 66 -4.88 -8.95 6.08
C ARG A 66 -5.65 -8.35 4.90
N SER A 67 -6.32 -7.23 5.11
CA SER A 67 -7.11 -6.56 4.08
C SER A 67 -6.23 -6.01 2.97
N THR A 68 -5.12 -5.37 3.31
CA THR A 68 -4.14 -4.84 2.36
C THR A 68 -3.41 -5.97 1.62
N ALA A 69 -3.05 -7.06 2.30
CA ALA A 69 -2.48 -8.25 1.65
C ALA A 69 -3.45 -8.89 0.63
N ARG A 70 -4.74 -9.00 0.98
CA ARG A 70 -5.78 -9.50 0.06
C ARG A 70 -5.99 -8.57 -1.13
N LEU A 71 -5.98 -7.25 -0.90
CA LEU A 71 -6.07 -6.24 -1.96
C LEU A 71 -4.92 -6.40 -2.95
N ARG A 72 -3.68 -6.55 -2.45
CA ARG A 72 -2.49 -6.78 -3.28
C ARG A 72 -2.63 -8.06 -4.11
N SER A 73 -2.94 -9.18 -3.46
CA SER A 73 -3.11 -10.48 -4.12
C SER A 73 -4.17 -10.43 -5.24
N ARG A 74 -5.32 -9.81 -4.97
CA ARG A 74 -6.38 -9.65 -5.98
C ARG A 74 -5.96 -8.77 -7.15
N THR A 75 -5.26 -7.67 -6.87
CA THR A 75 -4.76 -6.75 -7.92
C THR A 75 -3.81 -7.49 -8.84
N LEU A 76 -2.83 -8.22 -8.28
CA LEU A 76 -1.89 -9.04 -9.05
C LEU A 76 -2.59 -10.13 -9.86
N ALA A 77 -3.54 -10.85 -9.25
CA ALA A 77 -4.30 -11.88 -9.95
C ALA A 77 -5.09 -11.29 -11.14
N SER A 78 -5.74 -10.14 -10.96
CA SER A 78 -6.52 -9.49 -12.02
C SER A 78 -5.67 -8.94 -13.17
N HIS A 79 -4.40 -8.60 -12.93
CA HIS A 79 -3.48 -8.03 -13.93
C HIS A 79 -2.41 -9.02 -14.41
N ARG A 80 -2.50 -10.31 -14.03
CA ARG A 80 -1.55 -11.34 -14.46
C ARG A 80 -1.39 -11.40 -15.99
N ALA A 81 -2.49 -11.30 -16.74
CA ALA A 81 -2.44 -11.31 -18.20
C ALA A 81 -1.79 -10.05 -18.80
N LEU A 82 -1.84 -8.92 -18.10
CA LEU A 82 -1.14 -7.69 -18.48
C LEU A 82 0.36 -7.85 -18.25
N HIS A 83 0.76 -8.43 -17.10
CA HIS A 83 2.18 -8.71 -16.81
C HIS A 83 2.82 -9.60 -17.88
N VAL A 84 2.14 -10.69 -18.28
CA VAL A 84 2.62 -11.59 -19.34
C VAL A 84 2.79 -10.84 -20.67
N ARG A 85 1.86 -9.94 -21.00
CA ARG A 85 1.93 -9.09 -22.20
C ARG A 85 3.10 -8.12 -22.16
N VAL A 86 3.31 -7.43 -21.03
CA VAL A 86 4.45 -6.52 -20.83
C VAL A 86 5.77 -7.28 -20.96
N GLN A 87 5.89 -8.45 -20.33
CA GLN A 87 7.09 -9.30 -20.43
C GLN A 87 7.36 -9.72 -21.89
N ALA A 88 6.35 -10.24 -22.60
CA ALA A 88 6.51 -10.67 -23.99
C ALA A 88 6.89 -9.51 -24.94
N GLU A 89 6.25 -8.34 -24.81
CA GLU A 89 6.56 -7.20 -25.67
C GLU A 89 7.92 -6.58 -25.32
N SER A 90 8.36 -6.67 -24.05
CA SER A 90 9.70 -6.21 -23.66
C SER A 90 10.81 -6.97 -24.39
N VAL A 91 10.71 -8.31 -24.47
CA VAL A 91 11.64 -9.14 -25.22
C VAL A 91 11.63 -8.76 -26.70
N ARG A 92 10.44 -8.50 -27.26
CA ARG A 92 10.31 -8.05 -28.65
C ARG A 92 11.00 -6.70 -28.88
N VAL A 93 10.77 -5.72 -28.01
CA VAL A 93 11.39 -4.39 -28.10
C VAL A 93 12.91 -4.50 -28.01
N VAL A 94 13.44 -5.20 -27.00
CA VAL A 94 14.89 -5.39 -26.82
C VAL A 94 15.50 -6.09 -28.03
N THR A 95 14.85 -7.12 -28.56
CA THR A 95 15.33 -7.83 -29.75
C THR A 95 15.41 -6.89 -30.97
N GLN A 96 14.40 -6.07 -31.21
CA GLN A 96 14.39 -5.16 -32.36
C GLN A 96 15.45 -4.06 -32.21
N TYR A 97 15.46 -3.37 -31.08
CA TYR A 97 16.32 -2.20 -30.88
C TYR A 97 17.78 -2.56 -30.57
N THR A 98 18.03 -3.59 -29.77
CA THR A 98 19.37 -3.94 -29.28
C THR A 98 20.05 -5.02 -30.13
N VAL A 99 19.31 -6.04 -30.57
CA VAL A 99 19.90 -7.17 -31.33
C VAL A 99 19.91 -6.88 -32.83
N ARG A 100 18.79 -6.39 -33.38
CA ARG A 100 18.67 -6.13 -34.82
C ARG A 100 19.06 -4.71 -35.24
N GLY A 101 19.11 -3.77 -34.29
CA GLY A 101 19.36 -2.35 -34.58
C GLY A 101 18.23 -1.68 -35.36
N GLU A 102 17.04 -2.29 -35.40
CA GLU A 102 15.88 -1.83 -36.15
C GLU A 102 14.88 -1.13 -35.23
N GLN A 103 14.34 0.00 -35.68
CA GLN A 103 13.29 0.69 -34.94
C GLN A 103 11.94 -0.04 -35.08
N ALA A 104 11.28 -0.29 -33.96
CA ALA A 104 9.95 -0.89 -33.91
C ALA A 104 8.97 0.02 -33.13
N PRO A 105 8.61 1.20 -33.68
CA PRO A 105 7.84 2.22 -32.95
C PRO A 105 6.47 1.70 -32.50
N ALA A 106 5.82 0.87 -33.31
CA ALA A 106 4.53 0.27 -32.93
C ALA A 106 4.64 -0.72 -31.76
N ALA A 107 5.74 -1.47 -31.65
CA ALA A 107 5.98 -2.36 -30.51
C ALA A 107 6.31 -1.56 -29.25
N LEU A 108 7.14 -0.53 -29.38
CA LEU A 108 7.49 0.37 -28.29
C LEU A 108 6.27 1.12 -27.74
N ALA A 109 5.38 1.60 -28.62
CA ALA A 109 4.14 2.26 -28.22
C ALA A 109 3.19 1.32 -27.46
N ARG A 110 3.00 0.07 -27.93
CA ARG A 110 2.19 -0.93 -27.21
C ARG A 110 2.77 -1.27 -25.85
N PHE A 111 4.09 -1.48 -25.79
CA PHE A 111 4.80 -1.71 -24.53
C PHE A 111 4.57 -0.55 -23.56
N GLY A 112 4.78 0.69 -24.00
CA GLY A 112 4.54 1.89 -23.19
C GLY A 112 3.09 2.01 -22.70
N GLN A 113 2.11 1.71 -23.57
CA GLN A 113 0.69 1.70 -23.20
C GLN A 113 0.40 0.68 -22.08
N TRP A 114 0.90 -0.55 -22.19
CA TRP A 114 0.68 -1.58 -21.18
C TRP A 114 1.40 -1.30 -19.86
N VAL A 115 2.59 -0.70 -19.90
CA VAL A 115 3.29 -0.21 -18.70
C VAL A 115 2.49 0.90 -18.02
N ALA A 116 1.96 1.85 -18.78
CA ALA A 116 1.13 2.93 -18.23
C ALA A 116 -0.18 2.41 -17.62
N GLU A 117 -0.80 1.41 -18.26
CA GLU A 117 -1.98 0.70 -17.72
C GLU A 117 -1.67 0.06 -16.38
N TRP A 118 -0.54 -0.66 -16.27
CA TRP A 118 -0.11 -1.26 -15.01
C TRP A 118 0.18 -0.22 -13.92
N ARG A 119 0.96 0.82 -14.21
CA ARG A 119 1.29 1.89 -13.25
C ARG A 119 0.04 2.58 -12.72
N SER A 120 -0.97 2.78 -13.58
CA SER A 120 -2.26 3.34 -13.18
C SER A 120 -3.01 2.41 -12.22
N ALA A 121 -3.09 1.11 -12.53
CA ALA A 121 -3.71 0.12 -11.65
C ALA A 121 -2.97 -0.01 -10.30
N ALA A 122 -1.65 -0.01 -10.32
CA ALA A 122 -0.81 -0.02 -9.13
C ALA A 122 -1.06 1.22 -8.26
N SER A 123 -1.13 2.41 -8.86
CA SER A 123 -1.45 3.65 -8.15
C SER A 123 -2.81 3.59 -7.44
N VAL A 124 -3.84 3.10 -8.11
CA VAL A 124 -5.17 2.91 -7.51
C VAL A 124 -5.12 1.92 -6.34
N CYS A 125 -4.38 0.82 -6.50
CA CYS A 125 -4.19 -0.17 -5.43
C CYS A 125 -3.48 0.44 -4.21
N ARG A 126 -2.44 1.26 -4.41
CA ARG A 126 -1.76 1.99 -3.33
C ARG A 126 -2.71 2.94 -2.60
N GLN A 127 -3.50 3.71 -3.33
CA GLN A 127 -4.50 4.61 -2.74
C GLN A 127 -5.54 3.86 -1.91
N GLN A 128 -6.02 2.71 -2.40
CA GLN A 128 -6.95 1.87 -1.65
C GLN A 128 -6.33 1.27 -0.39
N ALA A 129 -5.05 0.87 -0.45
CA ALA A 129 -4.33 0.40 0.73
C ALA A 129 -4.14 1.53 1.76
N GLN A 130 -3.83 2.74 1.30
CA GLN A 130 -3.67 3.91 2.17
C GLN A 130 -5.00 4.25 2.85
N GLN A 131 -6.10 4.23 2.11
CA GLN A 131 -7.44 4.42 2.65
C GLN A 131 -7.76 3.41 3.76
N LEU A 132 -7.42 2.12 3.59
CA LEU A 132 -7.61 1.10 4.63
C LEU A 132 -6.78 1.39 5.90
N ALA A 133 -5.56 1.90 5.74
CA ALA A 133 -4.72 2.33 6.86
C ALA A 133 -5.30 3.56 7.56
N ASP A 134 -5.81 4.54 6.81
CA ASP A 134 -6.40 5.76 7.33
C ASP A 134 -7.71 5.50 8.07
N GLU A 135 -8.58 4.65 7.53
CA GLU A 135 -9.81 4.18 8.20
C GLU A 135 -9.47 3.45 9.51
N GLY A 136 -8.43 2.59 9.49
CA GLY A 136 -7.91 1.96 10.71
C GLY A 136 -7.40 2.98 11.73
N ASN A 137 -6.63 3.97 11.30
CA ASN A 137 -6.11 5.03 12.16
C ASN A 137 -7.23 5.92 12.73
N GLN A 138 -8.31 6.14 11.99
CA GLN A 138 -9.47 6.87 12.49
C GLN A 138 -10.18 6.11 13.63
N LEU A 139 -10.27 4.79 13.52
CA LEU A 139 -10.82 3.94 14.59
C LEU A 139 -9.90 3.88 15.79
N LEU A 140 -8.58 3.82 15.59
CA LEU A 140 -7.60 3.96 16.66
C LEU A 140 -7.73 5.31 17.36
N ALA A 141 -7.93 6.40 16.61
CA ALA A 141 -8.14 7.71 17.21
C ALA A 141 -9.40 7.71 18.09
N CYS A 142 -10.52 7.16 17.59
CA CYS A 142 -11.74 7.02 18.38
C CYS A 142 -11.56 6.17 19.65
N TYR A 143 -10.75 5.11 19.57
CA TYR A 143 -10.39 4.27 20.72
C TYR A 143 -9.58 5.07 21.74
N TRP A 144 -8.50 5.70 21.31
CA TRP A 144 -7.58 6.43 22.18
C TRP A 144 -8.19 7.71 22.76
N ASP A 145 -9.05 8.42 22.02
CA ASP A 145 -9.79 9.57 22.55
C ASP A 145 -10.72 9.14 23.70
N ALA A 146 -11.34 7.96 23.59
CA ALA A 146 -12.21 7.43 24.63
C ALA A 146 -11.44 6.91 25.85
N ALA A 147 -10.26 6.32 25.64
CA ALA A 147 -9.35 5.93 26.72
C ALA A 147 -8.78 7.17 27.44
N TRP A 148 -8.36 8.18 26.67
CA TRP A 148 -7.85 9.46 27.18
C TRP A 148 -8.87 10.18 28.06
N ALA A 149 -10.13 10.25 27.60
CA ALA A 149 -11.20 10.89 28.35
C ALA A 149 -11.44 10.26 29.73
N ARG A 150 -11.09 8.98 29.91
CA ARG A 150 -11.12 8.28 31.20
C ARG A 150 -9.83 8.47 31.99
N TYR A 151 -8.68 8.37 31.31
CA TYR A 151 -7.36 8.59 31.91
C TYR A 151 -7.24 9.97 32.58
N ARG A 152 -7.75 11.03 31.93
CA ARG A 152 -7.71 12.40 32.47
C ARG A 152 -8.65 12.64 33.66
N GLN A 153 -9.59 11.74 33.96
CA GLN A 153 -10.49 11.94 35.10
C GLN A 153 -9.69 11.87 36.40
N GLY A 154 -9.46 13.03 37.03
CA GLY A 154 -8.64 13.15 38.23
C GLY A 154 -7.18 13.55 37.98
N SER A 155 -6.86 14.11 36.81
CA SER A 155 -5.52 14.63 36.48
C SER A 155 -5.61 16.01 35.82
N ASP A 156 -4.59 16.84 35.98
CA ASP A 156 -4.48 18.17 35.36
C ASP A 156 -4.00 18.09 33.90
N LEU A 157 -4.68 17.25 33.12
CA LEU A 157 -4.37 16.98 31.72
C LEU A 157 -5.38 17.67 30.81
N ASP A 158 -4.91 18.09 29.63
CA ASP A 158 -5.74 18.68 28.60
C ASP A 158 -6.97 17.80 28.27
N GLU A 159 -8.09 18.47 27.99
CA GLU A 159 -9.34 17.80 27.62
C GLU A 159 -9.18 16.94 26.36
N LYS A 160 -8.37 17.42 25.41
CA LYS A 160 -8.09 16.75 24.15
C LYS A 160 -6.78 15.97 24.25
N ARG A 161 -6.81 14.74 23.74
CA ARG A 161 -5.60 13.94 23.55
C ARG A 161 -4.61 14.70 22.64
N PRO A 162 -3.31 14.74 22.95
CA PRO A 162 -2.31 15.39 22.10
C PRO A 162 -2.36 14.91 20.64
N THR A 163 -2.27 15.86 19.71
CA THR A 163 -2.25 15.59 18.27
C THR A 163 -1.03 14.74 17.94
N GLY A 164 -1.23 13.58 17.28
CA GLY A 164 -0.16 12.64 16.94
C GLY A 164 0.07 11.51 17.95
N LEU A 165 -0.48 11.58 19.16
CA LEU A 165 -0.41 10.50 20.15
C LEU A 165 -1.34 9.34 19.76
N LEU A 166 -0.86 8.48 18.85
CA LEU A 166 -1.63 7.35 18.33
C LEU A 166 -0.86 6.04 18.50
N PRO A 167 -0.76 5.49 19.73
CA PRO A 167 -0.13 4.19 19.97
C PRO A 167 -0.68 3.11 19.04
N GLY A 168 0.22 2.35 18.42
CA GLY A 168 -0.15 1.33 17.44
C GLY A 168 -0.63 1.88 16.09
N ARG A 169 -0.23 3.12 15.74
CA ARG A 169 -0.49 3.72 14.42
C ARG A 169 -0.19 2.73 13.31
N ILE A 170 -1.14 2.61 12.39
CA ILE A 170 -1.02 1.75 11.22
C ILE A 170 -0.31 2.51 10.11
N THR A 171 0.83 1.99 9.68
CA THR A 171 1.56 2.45 8.51
C THR A 171 1.65 1.32 7.51
N LEU A 172 1.49 1.63 6.22
CA LEU A 172 1.84 0.69 5.18
C LEU A 172 3.35 0.44 5.20
N ASP A 173 3.75 -0.81 4.99
CA ASP A 173 5.16 -1.14 4.83
C ASP A 173 5.72 -0.55 3.52
N ARG A 174 7.05 -0.45 3.42
CA ARG A 174 7.74 0.17 2.28
C ARG A 174 7.45 -0.53 0.95
N THR A 175 7.08 -1.81 0.95
CA THR A 175 6.79 -2.55 -0.30
C THR A 175 5.56 -1.99 -1.04
N TRP A 176 4.71 -1.22 -0.36
CA TRP A 176 3.63 -0.50 -1.03
C TRP A 176 4.10 0.63 -1.94
N ASN A 177 5.25 1.25 -1.67
CA ASN A 177 5.82 2.27 -2.55
C ASN A 177 6.34 1.66 -3.86
N HIS A 178 6.75 0.39 -3.79
CA HIS A 178 7.40 -0.37 -4.85
C HIS A 178 6.42 -1.33 -5.56
N LEU A 179 5.12 -1.04 -5.53
CA LEU A 179 4.12 -1.91 -6.16
C LEU A 179 4.33 -2.03 -7.68
N ASP A 180 4.87 -1.00 -8.29
CA ASP A 180 5.22 -0.91 -9.70
C ASP A 180 6.52 -1.68 -10.04
N ASP A 181 7.40 -1.90 -9.07
CA ASP A 181 8.67 -2.63 -9.25
C ASP A 181 8.48 -4.13 -9.48
N GLY A 182 7.27 -4.65 -9.25
CA GLY A 182 6.89 -6.01 -9.63
C GLY A 182 6.97 -6.30 -11.13
N LEU A 183 7.16 -5.29 -11.98
CA LEU A 183 7.52 -5.48 -13.39
C LEU A 183 9.01 -5.77 -13.60
N LEU A 184 9.88 -5.25 -12.73
CA LEU A 184 11.34 -5.31 -12.86
C LEU A 184 11.90 -6.63 -12.35
N SER A 185 11.24 -7.24 -11.36
CA SER A 185 11.59 -8.58 -10.89
C SER A 185 10.40 -9.31 -10.25
N ASP A 186 10.43 -10.64 -10.25
CA ASP A 186 9.58 -11.49 -9.39
C ASP A 186 9.89 -11.31 -7.89
N ARG A 187 10.84 -10.44 -7.51
CA ARG A 187 11.42 -10.34 -6.17
C ARG A 187 10.77 -9.23 -5.36
N TRP A 188 9.54 -9.47 -4.94
CA TRP A 188 8.81 -8.61 -4.01
C TRP A 188 9.33 -8.64 -2.57
N TYR A 189 10.14 -9.64 -2.22
CA TYR A 189 10.52 -9.98 -0.84
C TYR A 189 12.03 -10.22 -0.63
N VAL A 190 12.89 -9.88 -1.59
CA VAL A 190 14.34 -10.06 -1.42
C VAL A 190 14.96 -8.78 -0.85
N PRO A 191 15.87 -8.85 0.14
CA PRO A 191 16.59 -7.68 0.63
C PRO A 191 17.39 -7.01 -0.50
N ASP A 192 17.68 -5.71 -0.31
CA ASP A 192 18.44 -4.80 -1.17
C ASP A 192 19.92 -5.20 -1.42
N THR A 193 20.26 -6.48 -1.45
CA THR A 193 21.58 -6.95 -1.88
C THR A 193 21.59 -7.04 -3.39
N VAL A 194 21.84 -5.89 -4.01
CA VAL A 194 22.16 -5.74 -5.43
C VAL A 194 23.49 -6.45 -5.69
N GLY A 195 23.43 -7.66 -6.25
CA GLY A 195 24.55 -8.19 -7.03
C GLY A 195 24.69 -7.32 -8.28
N HIS A 196 25.81 -6.60 -8.38
CA HIS A 196 26.11 -5.58 -9.38
C HIS A 196 26.31 -6.13 -10.82
N ASP A 197 26.00 -7.41 -11.07
CA ASP A 197 26.33 -8.15 -12.30
C ASP A 197 25.15 -8.93 -12.92
N ALA A 198 23.91 -8.66 -12.50
CA ALA A 198 22.75 -9.25 -13.17
C ALA A 198 22.38 -8.41 -14.40
N ASP A 199 22.49 -9.01 -15.60
CA ASP A 199 21.96 -8.41 -16.83
C ASP A 199 20.56 -7.82 -16.58
N PRO A 200 20.31 -6.56 -16.95
CA PRO A 200 19.03 -5.93 -16.69
C PRO A 200 17.93 -6.73 -17.39
N SER A 201 16.83 -7.00 -16.67
CA SER A 201 15.71 -7.76 -17.23
C SER A 201 15.23 -7.12 -18.54
N ALA A 202 14.66 -7.91 -19.46
CA ALA A 202 14.16 -7.40 -20.74
C ALA A 202 13.19 -6.22 -20.55
N VAL A 203 12.43 -6.21 -19.45
CA VAL A 203 11.56 -5.09 -19.06
C VAL A 203 12.38 -3.85 -18.69
N ALA A 204 13.42 -3.97 -17.86
CA ALA A 204 14.28 -2.84 -17.50
C ALA A 204 14.95 -2.22 -18.73
N GLN A 205 15.44 -3.05 -19.65
CA GLN A 205 16.02 -2.58 -20.92
C GLN A 205 14.98 -1.92 -21.83
N ALA A 206 13.79 -2.52 -21.98
CA ALA A 206 12.71 -1.95 -22.79
C ALA A 206 12.19 -0.62 -22.23
N LEU A 207 12.13 -0.47 -20.90
CA LEU A 207 11.83 0.81 -20.25
C LEU A 207 12.89 1.86 -20.55
N HIS A 208 14.17 1.49 -20.46
CA HIS A 208 15.27 2.38 -20.83
C HIS A 208 15.15 2.85 -22.28
N ILE A 209 14.85 1.95 -23.22
CA ILE A 209 14.61 2.29 -24.63
C ILE A 209 13.42 3.25 -24.77
N LEU A 210 12.31 2.97 -24.07
CA LEU A 210 11.11 3.81 -24.09
C LEU A 210 11.40 5.24 -23.62
N ASP A 211 12.15 5.40 -22.54
CA ASP A 211 12.49 6.70 -21.96
C ASP A 211 13.42 7.50 -22.91
N HIS A 212 14.42 6.83 -23.52
CA HIS A 212 15.37 7.48 -24.42
C HIS A 212 14.75 7.89 -25.76
N GLN A 213 13.80 7.11 -26.29
CA GLN A 213 13.10 7.48 -27.53
C GLN A 213 12.07 8.60 -27.29
N SER A 214 11.45 8.65 -26.10
CA SER A 214 10.51 9.72 -25.73
C SER A 214 11.19 11.08 -25.62
N GLY A 215 12.48 11.12 -25.25
CA GLY A 215 13.27 12.36 -25.17
C GLY A 215 13.76 12.90 -26.52
N ARG A 216 13.82 12.08 -27.57
CA ARG A 216 14.29 12.49 -28.91
C ARG A 216 13.20 13.11 -29.81
N GLY A 217 11.94 13.02 -29.40
CA GLY A 217 10.78 13.56 -30.12
C GLY A 217 10.30 14.93 -29.64
N ARG A 218 11.06 15.62 -28.78
CA ARG A 218 10.86 17.02 -28.36
C ARG A 218 12.02 17.87 -28.85
#